data_AF-A0A967SX35-F1
#
_entry.id   AF-A0A967SX35-F1
#
_cell.length_a   1.000
_cell.length_b   1.000
_cell.length_c   1.000
_cell.angle_alpha   90.00
_cell.angle_beta   90.00
_cell.angle_gamma   90.00
#
_symmetry.space_group_name_H-M   'P 1'
#
loop_
_entity.id
_entity.type
_entity.pdbx_description
1 polymer ?
#
loop_
_entity_poly.entity_id
_entity_poly.type
_entity_poly.pdbx_seq_one_letter_code
_entity_poly.pdbx_strand_id
1 'polypeptide(L)'
;MATIYDLTPSEIAALQNLAVLLNNNDLLVQSDLNDQLLKFNAGYKAKPTFFLAEISSGTATVERQAQISYCKIDTEGQNAIDQVETIAAATGTSFNQGDLLVCTVESAARTVQFQETSTGNLLMNEGDFNAQETNAFIAFRFTGSSFVEQARYPTKADSRLTLANETTYVSSGAVTISTPYVTVIGELTGETLAQGSVQITATTGASGSVSVYSDEGEGDILLGTATYTSSTTPAALALVLEAAIDALTTDHGYDATIAGAGSDTNNIDCPVGSGSGGNSYNLSVVTSGGATATVTVAFAGGVDGSEADDTIDTINGGSLGRLLVIENGMSSNILTLQSGGNISITDVINIPAGDVTMLVFTGTNWKLHEPSVQRWVEPRISIGELLISGATLTRNTGAGVHIKFNETADDEISGNVTLAHNGVNYTGVDLAFVLFYQLETTAPIAGDNIILNVDWYLTEGDASENAETLVNSFTKTIDVSALNSDELYSVQLDTMTGKSGADILQFSIERNSTGGGSDTYNDKFNLYAIRLIKA
;
A
#
# COMPACT_ATOMS: atom_id res chain seq x y z
N MET A 1 -52.75 26.14 -0.84
CA MET A 1 -52.46 24.71 -1.09
C MET A 1 -51.71 24.63 -2.40
N ALA A 2 -50.37 24.53 -2.33
CA ALA A 2 -49.56 24.32 -3.53
C ALA A 2 -49.58 22.82 -3.83
N THR A 3 -49.98 22.49 -5.06
CA THR A 3 -49.98 21.14 -5.63
C THR A 3 -48.60 20.52 -5.53
N ILE A 4 -48.53 19.35 -4.90
CA ILE A 4 -47.40 18.43 -5.02
C ILE A 4 -47.36 18.03 -6.49
N TYR A 5 -46.23 18.25 -7.18
CA TYR A 5 -46.07 17.85 -8.57
C TYR A 5 -46.20 16.32 -8.66
N ASP A 6 -47.22 15.83 -9.38
CA ASP A 6 -47.34 14.41 -9.72
C ASP A 6 -46.24 14.06 -10.72
N LEU A 7 -45.28 13.25 -10.28
CA LEU A 7 -44.24 12.68 -11.14
C LEU A 7 -44.90 11.81 -12.21
N THR A 8 -44.44 11.95 -13.46
CA THR A 8 -44.90 11.10 -14.55
C THR A 8 -44.46 9.64 -14.32
N PRO A 9 -45.20 8.63 -14.85
CA PRO A 9 -44.82 7.22 -14.70
C PRO A 9 -43.39 6.90 -15.14
N SER A 10 -42.86 7.64 -16.12
CA SER A 10 -41.47 7.56 -16.58
C SER A 10 -40.45 8.11 -15.58
N GLU A 11 -40.77 9.18 -14.86
CA GLU A 11 -39.91 9.76 -13.82
C GLU A 11 -39.88 8.88 -12.56
N ILE A 12 -41.00 8.23 -12.24
CA ILE A 12 -41.07 7.24 -11.15
C ILE A 12 -40.21 6.00 -11.49
N ALA A 13 -40.27 5.51 -12.73
CA ALA A 13 -39.44 4.38 -13.17
C ALA A 13 -37.93 4.69 -13.14
N ALA A 14 -37.54 5.93 -13.45
CA ALA A 14 -36.14 6.36 -13.39
C ALA A 14 -35.61 6.46 -11.94
N LEU A 15 -36.41 7.01 -11.02
CA LEU A 15 -36.07 7.07 -9.60
C LEU A 15 -36.02 5.67 -8.97
N GLN A 16 -36.89 4.75 -9.42
CA GLN A 16 -36.87 3.35 -9.00
C GLN A 16 -35.61 2.62 -9.49
N ASN A 17 -35.16 2.85 -10.73
CA ASN A 17 -33.90 2.27 -11.22
C ASN A 17 -32.67 2.81 -10.46
N LEU A 18 -32.65 4.10 -10.11
CA LEU A 18 -31.60 4.70 -9.27
C LEU A 18 -31.60 4.10 -7.85
N ALA A 19 -32.77 3.86 -7.26
CA ALA A 19 -32.89 3.22 -5.95
C ALA A 19 -32.47 1.74 -5.96
N VAL A 20 -32.66 1.04 -7.09
CA VAL A 20 -32.19 -0.35 -7.29
C VAL A 20 -30.67 -0.41 -7.41
N LEU A 21 -30.05 0.53 -8.14
CA LEU A 21 -28.58 0.64 -8.24
C LEU A 21 -27.95 0.97 -6.87
N LEU A 22 -28.57 1.86 -6.10
CA LEU A 22 -28.11 2.22 -4.75
C LEU A 22 -28.21 1.04 -3.75
N ASN A 23 -29.28 0.23 -3.84
CA ASN A 23 -29.48 -0.94 -2.98
C ASN A 23 -28.55 -2.12 -3.32
N ASN A 24 -27.95 -2.13 -4.51
CA ASN A 24 -26.99 -3.15 -4.92
C ASN A 24 -25.53 -2.78 -4.59
N ASN A 25 -25.29 -1.67 -3.87
CA ASN A 25 -23.95 -1.15 -3.50
C ASN A 25 -23.04 -0.82 -4.69
N ASP A 26 -23.60 -0.57 -5.89
CA ASP A 26 -22.82 -0.09 -7.02
C ASP A 26 -22.52 1.41 -6.89
N LEU A 27 -21.28 1.80 -7.19
CA LEU A 27 -20.80 3.18 -7.09
C LEU A 27 -21.43 4.02 -8.22
N LEU A 28 -22.46 4.81 -7.90
CA LEU A 28 -23.06 5.76 -8.85
C LEU A 28 -22.06 6.89 -9.14
N VAL A 29 -21.45 6.86 -10.33
CA VAL A 29 -20.57 7.94 -10.80
C VAL A 29 -21.40 9.03 -11.49
N GLN A 30 -20.94 10.28 -11.37
CA GLN A 30 -21.61 11.48 -11.89
C GLN A 30 -21.95 11.41 -13.39
N SER A 31 -21.20 10.61 -14.16
CA SER A 31 -21.46 10.31 -15.57
C SER A 31 -22.81 9.62 -15.78
N ASP A 32 -23.17 8.65 -14.93
CA ASP A 32 -24.38 7.85 -15.10
C ASP A 32 -25.64 8.69 -14.84
N LEU A 33 -25.54 9.65 -13.92
CA LEU A 33 -26.58 10.63 -13.65
C LEU A 33 -26.73 11.62 -14.80
N ASN A 34 -25.61 12.11 -15.37
CA ASN A 34 -25.62 13.03 -16.50
C ASN A 34 -26.12 12.37 -17.79
N ASP A 35 -25.75 11.11 -18.06
CA ASP A 35 -26.17 10.36 -19.25
C ASP A 35 -27.66 10.04 -19.24
N GLN A 36 -28.27 9.90 -18.05
CA GLN A 36 -29.71 9.76 -17.91
C GLN A 36 -30.44 11.10 -18.04
N LEU A 37 -29.90 12.18 -17.49
CA LEU A 37 -30.51 13.52 -17.57
C LEU A 37 -30.43 14.14 -18.99
N LEU A 38 -29.32 13.90 -19.71
CA LEU A 38 -29.12 14.34 -21.10
C LEU A 38 -30.15 13.74 -22.07
N LYS A 39 -30.63 12.51 -21.83
CA LYS A 39 -31.69 11.87 -22.63
C LYS A 39 -33.03 12.60 -22.54
N PHE A 40 -33.19 13.50 -21.58
CA PHE A 40 -34.41 14.27 -21.35
C PHE A 40 -34.18 15.79 -21.47
N ASN A 41 -33.08 16.20 -22.11
CA ASN A 41 -32.74 17.60 -22.39
C ASN A 41 -32.63 18.47 -21.12
N ALA A 42 -32.26 17.84 -19.99
CA ALA A 42 -31.91 18.50 -18.74
C ALA A 42 -30.42 18.28 -18.48
N GLY A 43 -29.71 19.33 -18.05
CA GLY A 43 -28.32 19.24 -17.64
C GLY A 43 -28.18 19.71 -16.20
N TYR A 44 -27.52 18.93 -15.35
CA TYR A 44 -27.13 19.41 -14.03
C TYR A 44 -25.98 20.41 -14.20
N LYS A 45 -26.27 21.71 -14.06
CA LYS A 45 -25.25 22.75 -13.96
C LYS A 45 -25.06 23.15 -12.50
N ALA A 46 -24.02 22.60 -11.88
CA ALA A 46 -23.21 23.36 -10.92
C ALA A 46 -21.83 22.69 -10.81
N LYS A 47 -20.75 23.42 -11.09
CA LYS A 47 -19.46 23.11 -10.47
C LYS A 47 -19.66 23.18 -8.95
N PRO A 48 -19.02 22.32 -8.15
CA PRO A 48 -18.93 22.53 -6.71
C PRO A 48 -18.45 23.97 -6.48
N THR A 49 -19.28 24.78 -5.82
CA THR A 49 -18.90 26.14 -5.46
C THR A 49 -18.26 26.03 -4.10
N PHE A 50 -16.93 25.96 -4.08
CA PHE A 50 -16.18 26.01 -2.83
C PHE A 50 -16.36 27.38 -2.21
N PHE A 51 -16.74 27.41 -0.94
CA PHE A 51 -16.64 28.63 -0.13
C PHE A 51 -15.42 28.56 0.76
N LEU A 52 -14.92 29.72 1.16
CA LEU A 52 -13.79 29.83 2.05
C LEU A 52 -14.25 29.70 3.51
N ALA A 53 -13.60 28.83 4.27
CA ALA A 53 -13.75 28.67 5.70
C ALA A 53 -12.45 29.11 6.39
N GLU A 54 -12.58 30.02 7.36
CA GLU A 54 -11.46 30.48 8.18
C GLU A 54 -11.35 29.63 9.46
N ILE A 55 -10.11 29.45 9.93
CA ILE A 55 -9.82 28.81 11.21
C ILE A 55 -9.61 29.88 12.28
N SER A 56 -10.30 29.73 13.41
CA SER A 56 -10.03 30.49 14.63
C SER A 56 -9.99 29.55 15.83
N SER A 57 -8.87 29.52 16.54
CA SER A 57 -8.69 28.74 17.78
C SER A 57 -9.12 27.26 17.65
N GLY A 58 -8.67 26.56 16.60
CA GLY A 58 -9.00 25.15 16.38
C GLY A 58 -10.38 24.89 15.74
N THR A 59 -11.16 25.94 15.46
CA THR A 59 -12.51 25.84 14.88
C THR A 59 -12.55 26.39 13.46
N ALA A 60 -12.94 25.54 12.50
CA ALA A 60 -13.28 25.96 11.15
C ALA A 60 -14.78 26.32 11.09
N THR A 61 -15.09 27.56 10.69
CA THR A 61 -16.47 28.02 10.54
C THR A 61 -16.95 27.82 9.10
N VAL A 62 -18.02 27.04 8.93
CA VAL A 62 -18.39 26.43 7.66
C VAL A 62 -19.85 26.76 7.31
N GLU A 63 -20.09 27.34 6.14
CA GLU A 63 -21.45 27.63 5.66
C GLU A 63 -22.09 26.38 5.05
N ARG A 64 -23.25 25.97 5.57
CA ARG A 64 -24.02 24.88 4.96
C ARG A 64 -24.79 25.40 3.74
N GLN A 65 -24.35 25.02 2.54
CA GLN A 65 -25.01 25.40 1.28
C GLN A 65 -26.10 24.41 0.86
N ALA A 66 -25.86 23.11 1.06
CA ALA A 66 -26.79 22.04 0.71
C ALA A 66 -26.53 20.79 1.58
N GLN A 67 -27.23 19.69 1.28
CA GLN A 67 -26.98 18.40 1.92
C GLN A 67 -25.54 17.91 1.68
N ILE A 68 -24.95 18.26 0.53
CA ILE A 68 -23.51 18.13 0.28
C ILE A 68 -22.94 19.54 0.14
N SER A 69 -22.03 19.90 1.03
CA SER A 69 -21.36 21.21 1.04
C SER A 69 -19.87 21.05 0.76
N TYR A 70 -19.26 22.04 0.11
CA TYR A 70 -17.83 22.02 -0.25
C TYR A 70 -17.14 23.27 0.29
N CYS A 71 -16.09 23.10 1.08
CA CYS A 71 -15.32 24.23 1.59
C CYS A 71 -13.84 24.12 1.26
N LYS A 72 -13.20 25.27 1.12
CA LYS A 72 -11.76 25.43 1.19
C LYS A 72 -11.43 26.04 2.54
N ILE A 73 -10.53 25.40 3.26
CA ILE A 73 -10.03 25.94 4.51
C ILE A 73 -8.79 26.77 4.19
N ASP A 74 -8.80 28.01 4.64
CA ASP A 74 -7.67 28.94 4.53
C ASP A 74 -7.24 29.40 5.92
N THR A 75 -5.96 29.77 6.01
CA THR A 75 -5.31 30.07 7.28
C THR A 75 -4.69 31.46 7.25
N GLU A 76 -4.70 32.17 8.39
CA GLU A 76 -4.25 33.57 8.45
C GLU A 76 -2.73 33.75 8.71
N GLY A 77 -1.95 32.71 9.04
CA GLY A 77 -0.57 32.87 9.59
C GLY A 77 0.59 32.23 8.81
N GLN A 78 1.71 32.95 8.64
CA GLN A 78 2.90 32.43 7.92
C GLN A 78 3.59 31.25 8.68
N ASN A 79 3.71 30.10 8.00
CA ASN A 79 4.63 28.97 8.27
C ASN A 79 4.34 27.99 9.44
N ALA A 80 3.14 27.97 10.04
CA ALA A 80 2.79 27.01 11.10
C ALA A 80 1.72 25.98 10.65
N ILE A 81 1.65 24.84 11.36
CA ILE A 81 0.55 23.88 11.26
C ILE A 81 -0.68 24.49 11.93
N ASP A 82 -1.79 24.57 11.20
CA ASP A 82 -3.07 25.02 11.75
C ASP A 82 -3.96 23.81 12.03
N GLN A 83 -4.36 23.65 13.28
CA GLN A 83 -5.18 22.53 13.72
C GLN A 83 -6.67 22.85 13.57
N VAL A 84 -7.43 21.89 13.07
CA VAL A 84 -8.89 21.90 13.04
C VAL A 84 -9.37 20.71 13.85
N GLU A 85 -9.95 21.02 15.00
CA GLU A 85 -10.53 20.04 15.92
C GLU A 85 -12.07 20.11 15.91
N THR A 86 -12.61 21.25 15.48
CA THR A 86 -14.03 21.53 15.46
C THR A 86 -14.47 22.13 14.12
N ILE A 87 -15.56 21.62 13.58
CA ILE A 87 -16.31 22.26 12.49
C ILE A 87 -17.60 22.83 13.06
N ALA A 88 -17.75 24.14 12.94
CA ALA A 88 -18.93 24.88 13.38
C ALA A 88 -19.71 25.40 12.17
N ALA A 89 -21.04 25.43 12.27
CA ALA A 89 -21.86 26.06 11.25
C ALA A 89 -21.72 27.59 11.31
N ALA A 90 -21.65 28.24 10.15
CA ALA A 90 -21.68 29.70 10.07
C ALA A 90 -23.01 30.27 10.61
N THR A 91 -22.96 31.50 11.12
CA THR A 91 -24.11 32.18 11.72
C THR A 91 -25.35 32.13 10.82
N GLY A 92 -26.46 31.62 11.34
CA GLY A 92 -27.73 31.51 10.60
C GLY A 92 -27.89 30.22 9.78
N THR A 93 -26.91 29.31 9.82
CA THR A 93 -26.98 27.97 9.22
C THR A 93 -26.81 26.88 10.28
N SER A 94 -27.33 25.68 10.02
CA SER A 94 -27.15 24.51 10.89
C SER A 94 -27.02 23.24 10.06
N PHE A 95 -26.09 22.36 10.43
CA PHE A 95 -26.01 21.02 9.85
C PHE A 95 -27.13 20.12 10.37
N ASN A 96 -27.67 19.31 9.47
CA ASN A 96 -28.63 18.26 9.74
C ASN A 96 -27.93 16.90 9.71
N GLN A 97 -28.45 15.96 10.48
CA GLN A 97 -27.92 14.60 10.49
C GLN A 97 -27.94 14.01 9.06
N GLY A 98 -26.81 13.46 8.63
CA GLY A 98 -26.62 12.90 7.30
C GLY A 98 -26.10 13.88 6.25
N ASP A 99 -25.88 15.14 6.60
CA ASP A 99 -25.18 16.07 5.70
C ASP A 99 -23.73 15.62 5.49
N LEU A 100 -23.24 15.84 4.27
CA LEU A 100 -21.86 15.61 3.86
C LEU A 100 -21.16 16.94 3.67
N LEU A 101 -19.97 17.06 4.24
CA LEU A 101 -19.07 18.19 4.06
C LEU A 101 -17.76 17.70 3.44
N VAL A 102 -17.35 18.28 2.33
CA VAL A 102 -16.08 18.00 1.67
C VAL A 102 -15.17 19.21 1.83
N CYS A 103 -14.02 19.00 2.48
CA CYS A 103 -13.03 20.03 2.74
C CYS A 103 -11.80 19.82 1.86
N THR A 104 -11.19 20.91 1.40
CA THR A 104 -9.84 20.97 0.82
C THR A 104 -9.13 22.23 1.32
N VAL A 105 -7.90 22.49 0.91
CA VAL A 105 -7.13 23.68 1.34
C VAL A 105 -6.91 24.66 0.19
N GLU A 106 -6.95 25.97 0.49
CA GLU A 106 -6.82 27.03 -0.52
C GLU A 106 -5.36 27.24 -0.98
N SER A 107 -4.35 26.89 -0.16
CA SER A 107 -2.92 27.18 -0.42
C SER A 107 -1.99 25.99 -0.10
N ALA A 108 -0.97 25.80 -0.94
CA ALA A 108 0.05 24.73 -0.81
C ALA A 108 1.27 25.11 0.06
N ALA A 109 1.25 26.28 0.69
CA ALA A 109 2.37 26.76 1.51
C ALA A 109 2.25 26.42 3.01
N ARG A 110 1.13 25.80 3.44
CA ARG A 110 0.82 25.56 4.86
C ARG A 110 0.07 24.24 5.05
N THR A 111 0.22 23.65 6.24
CA THR A 111 -0.43 22.39 6.60
C THR A 111 -1.68 22.66 7.42
N VAL A 112 -2.85 22.21 6.96
CA VAL A 112 -4.05 22.12 7.80
C VAL A 112 -4.15 20.71 8.35
N GLN A 113 -4.13 20.58 9.67
CA GLN A 113 -4.26 19.29 10.35
C GLN A 113 -5.68 19.12 10.88
N PHE A 114 -6.46 18.21 10.31
CA PHE A 114 -7.71 17.76 10.91
C PHE A 114 -7.39 16.72 11.98
N GLN A 115 -7.79 17.00 13.21
CA GLN A 115 -7.43 16.19 14.37
C GLN A 115 -8.65 15.83 15.19
N GLU A 116 -8.68 14.58 15.67
CA GLU A 116 -9.63 14.15 16.69
C GLU A 116 -9.07 14.48 18.07
N THR A 117 -9.73 15.40 18.79
CA THR A 117 -9.41 15.71 20.19
C THR A 117 -10.60 15.41 21.10
N SER A 118 -10.35 15.24 22.39
CA SER A 118 -11.40 15.00 23.38
C SER A 118 -12.36 16.18 23.57
N THR A 119 -11.98 17.37 23.09
CA THR A 119 -12.75 18.61 23.17
C THR A 119 -13.37 19.03 21.83
N GLY A 120 -12.97 18.39 20.73
CA GLY A 120 -13.45 18.68 19.37
C GLY A 120 -14.73 17.93 18.98
N ASN A 121 -15.14 18.09 17.72
CA ASN A 121 -16.29 17.39 17.15
C ASN A 121 -15.98 16.57 15.88
N LEU A 122 -14.70 16.43 15.54
CA LEU A 122 -14.24 15.54 14.48
C LEU A 122 -14.01 14.13 15.01
N LEU A 123 -14.43 13.13 14.25
CA LEU A 123 -14.16 11.72 14.49
C LEU A 123 -13.43 11.16 13.26
N MET A 124 -12.17 10.78 13.44
CA MET A 124 -11.24 10.46 12.36
C MET A 124 -11.04 8.95 12.29
N ASN A 125 -11.59 8.30 11.27
CA ASN A 125 -11.51 6.84 11.11
C ASN A 125 -10.09 6.35 10.89
N GLU A 126 -9.26 7.14 10.20
CA GLU A 126 -7.86 6.80 9.95
C GLU A 126 -6.90 7.64 10.82
N GLY A 127 -7.37 8.36 11.85
CA GLY A 127 -6.55 9.26 12.68
C GLY A 127 -6.22 10.59 11.98
N ASP A 128 -5.33 11.40 12.56
CA ASP A 128 -5.09 12.78 12.10
C ASP A 128 -4.74 12.88 10.60
N PHE A 129 -5.22 13.94 9.95
CA PHE A 129 -5.06 14.18 8.52
C PHE A 129 -4.38 15.52 8.25
N ASN A 130 -3.19 15.49 7.64
CA ASN A 130 -2.45 16.68 7.24
C ASN A 130 -2.73 16.99 5.77
N ALA A 131 -3.49 18.05 5.50
CA ALA A 131 -3.70 18.57 4.16
C ALA A 131 -2.63 19.64 3.86
N GLN A 132 -1.64 19.28 3.04
CA GLN A 132 -0.53 20.17 2.62
C GLN A 132 -0.65 20.67 1.18
N GLU A 133 -1.55 20.10 0.38
CA GLU A 133 -1.71 20.42 -1.05
C GLU A 133 -3.16 20.75 -1.41
N THR A 134 -3.36 21.56 -2.46
CA THR A 134 -4.68 21.86 -3.05
C THR A 134 -5.39 20.63 -3.64
N ASN A 135 -4.74 19.47 -3.65
CA ASN A 135 -5.27 18.19 -4.13
C ASN A 135 -5.66 17.25 -2.97
N ALA A 136 -5.49 17.66 -1.72
CA ALA A 136 -5.92 16.91 -0.55
C ALA A 136 -7.41 17.17 -0.28
N PHE A 137 -8.17 16.10 -0.06
CA PHE A 137 -9.60 16.15 0.23
C PHE A 137 -9.94 15.32 1.44
N ILE A 138 -10.88 15.79 2.25
CA ILE A 138 -11.49 14.99 3.31
C ILE A 138 -13.00 15.21 3.31
N ALA A 139 -13.75 14.13 3.44
CA ALA A 139 -15.20 14.13 3.47
C ALA A 139 -15.70 13.68 4.84
N PHE A 140 -16.59 14.46 5.42
CA PHE A 140 -17.21 14.21 6.72
C PHE A 140 -18.72 14.08 6.59
N ARG A 141 -19.31 13.15 7.33
CA ARG A 141 -20.75 13.06 7.54
C ARG A 141 -21.11 13.55 8.93
N PHE A 142 -22.07 14.47 8.99
CA PHE A 142 -22.59 14.95 10.26
C PHE A 142 -23.56 13.93 10.89
N THR A 143 -23.32 13.52 12.13
CA THR A 143 -24.14 12.52 12.85
C THR A 143 -25.13 13.13 13.84
N GLY A 144 -25.21 14.47 13.90
CA GLY A 144 -26.08 15.23 14.81
C GLY A 144 -25.31 15.96 15.91
N SER A 145 -24.12 15.48 16.27
CA SER A 145 -23.21 16.15 17.22
C SER A 145 -21.76 16.21 16.73
N SER A 146 -21.39 15.35 15.78
CA SER A 146 -20.00 15.16 15.36
C SER A 146 -19.92 14.99 13.85
N PHE A 147 -18.76 15.31 13.29
CA PHE A 147 -18.40 15.06 11.90
C PHE A 147 -17.54 13.80 11.84
N VAL A 148 -18.12 12.72 11.34
CA VAL A 148 -17.44 11.44 11.18
C VAL A 148 -16.85 11.40 9.79
N GLU A 149 -15.56 11.16 9.69
CA GLU A 149 -14.90 10.95 8.41
C GLU A 149 -15.60 9.83 7.61
N GLN A 150 -15.77 10.04 6.31
CA GLN A 150 -16.30 9.04 5.38
C GLN A 150 -15.26 8.62 4.35
N ALA A 151 -14.39 9.56 3.95
CA ALA A 151 -13.32 9.33 3.01
C ALA A 151 -12.28 10.44 3.13
N ARG A 152 -11.03 10.14 2.78
CA ARG A 152 -9.96 11.12 2.60
C ARG A 152 -9.11 10.76 1.39
N TYR A 153 -8.42 11.75 0.85
CA TYR A 153 -7.40 11.58 -0.18
C TYR A 153 -6.25 12.57 0.09
N PRO A 154 -4.99 12.10 0.20
CA PRO A 154 -4.59 10.69 0.20
C PRO A 154 -5.16 9.91 1.41
N THR A 155 -5.38 8.59 1.26
CA THR A 155 -5.72 7.71 2.39
C THR A 155 -4.55 7.65 3.38
N LYS A 156 -4.74 7.21 4.63
CA LYS A 156 -3.58 6.98 5.53
C LYS A 156 -2.65 5.88 5.02
N ALA A 157 -3.16 4.93 4.24
CA ALA A 157 -2.32 3.96 3.56
C ALA A 157 -1.44 4.64 2.50
N ASP A 158 -1.97 5.63 1.78
CA ASP A 158 -1.22 6.45 0.82
C ASP A 158 -0.33 7.50 1.52
N SER A 159 -0.72 8.03 2.69
CA SER A 159 0.10 8.97 3.48
C SER A 159 1.16 8.26 4.33
N ARG A 160 1.09 6.93 4.45
CA ARG A 160 2.20 6.08 4.92
C ARG A 160 3.26 5.84 3.83
N LEU A 161 3.01 6.29 2.60
CA LEU A 161 4.05 6.50 1.58
C LEU A 161 4.70 7.88 1.72
N THR A 162 4.56 8.60 2.84
CA THR A 162 5.69 9.43 3.29
C THR A 162 6.76 8.45 3.76
N LEU A 163 7.54 7.95 2.82
CA LEU A 163 8.71 7.14 3.06
C LEU A 163 9.61 7.98 3.97
N ALA A 164 9.74 7.58 5.23
CA ALA A 164 10.79 8.12 6.07
C ALA A 164 12.09 7.63 5.46
N ASN A 165 12.77 8.52 4.73
CA ASN A 165 14.09 8.25 4.17
C ASN A 165 15.10 8.44 5.28
N GLU A 166 15.80 7.38 5.62
CA GLU A 166 16.98 7.43 6.47
C GLU A 166 18.21 7.31 5.58
N THR A 167 19.13 8.27 5.68
CA THR A 167 20.46 8.09 5.09
C THR A 167 21.32 7.33 6.09
N THR A 168 21.89 6.22 5.67
CA THR A 168 22.82 5.41 6.46
C THR A 168 24.06 5.09 5.64
N TYR A 169 25.13 4.73 6.32
CA TYR A 169 26.41 4.45 5.70
C TYR A 169 26.82 3.01 5.97
N VAL A 170 27.36 2.35 4.95
CA VAL A 170 27.96 1.03 5.12
C VAL A 170 29.25 1.17 5.89
N SER A 171 29.38 0.43 6.99
CA SER A 171 30.59 0.39 7.80
C SER A 171 31.01 -1.05 8.04
N SER A 172 32.16 -1.44 7.46
CA SER A 172 32.70 -2.81 7.56
C SER A 172 31.68 -3.90 7.17
N GLY A 173 30.87 -3.62 6.14
CA GLY A 173 29.81 -4.50 5.63
C GLY A 173 28.53 -4.59 6.48
N ALA A 174 28.44 -3.79 7.55
CA ALA A 174 27.23 -3.66 8.36
C ALA A 174 26.54 -2.32 8.12
N VAL A 175 25.22 -2.34 8.22
CA VAL A 175 24.36 -1.15 8.22
C VAL A 175 23.45 -1.20 9.44
N THR A 176 23.22 -0.07 10.09
CA THR A 176 22.22 0.07 11.16
C THR A 176 21.08 0.94 10.66
N ILE A 177 19.85 0.46 10.86
CA ILE A 177 18.63 1.17 10.45
C ILE A 177 17.73 1.43 11.66
N SER A 178 17.18 2.63 11.71
CA SER A 178 16.17 3.06 12.69
C SER A 178 14.77 3.12 12.06
N THR A 179 14.70 3.24 10.73
CA THR A 179 13.48 3.29 9.93
C THR A 179 13.30 2.01 9.09
N PRO A 180 12.05 1.58 8.81
CA PRO A 180 11.82 0.36 8.04
C PRO A 180 11.28 0.60 6.62
N TYR A 181 11.18 1.84 6.13
CA TYR A 181 10.47 2.08 4.87
C TYR A 181 11.40 2.32 3.69
N VAL A 182 12.25 3.35 3.74
CA VAL A 182 13.30 3.57 2.75
C VAL A 182 14.56 3.99 3.47
N THR A 183 15.65 3.33 3.13
CA THR A 183 16.97 3.66 3.61
C THR A 183 17.85 3.90 2.41
N VAL A 184 18.33 5.13 2.29
CA VAL A 184 19.34 5.50 1.30
C VAL A 184 20.70 5.13 1.89
N ILE A 185 21.38 4.19 1.24
CA ILE A 185 22.65 3.67 1.71
C ILE A 185 23.77 4.23 0.84
N GLY A 186 24.71 4.92 1.47
CA GLY A 186 25.98 5.34 0.84
C GLY A 186 27.17 4.56 1.38
N GLU A 187 28.25 4.48 0.61
CA GLU A 187 29.57 4.13 1.14
C GLU A 187 30.42 5.41 1.22
N LEU A 188 31.05 5.64 2.37
CA LEU A 188 32.06 6.68 2.53
C LEU A 188 33.36 6.04 2.99
N THR A 189 34.22 5.70 2.03
CA THR A 189 35.58 5.26 2.38
C THR A 189 36.48 6.47 2.57
N GLY A 190 37.18 6.51 3.70
CA GLY A 190 38.23 7.50 3.94
C GLY A 190 37.73 8.94 4.13
N GLU A 191 36.48 9.14 4.52
CA GLU A 191 36.00 10.47 4.91
C GLU A 191 36.81 11.01 6.10
N THR A 192 36.93 12.34 6.15
CA THR A 192 37.41 13.05 7.34
C THR A 192 36.20 13.70 7.99
N LEU A 193 35.90 13.34 9.23
CA LEU A 193 34.77 13.92 9.97
C LEU A 193 35.08 15.37 10.32
N ALA A 194 34.05 16.23 10.26
CA ALA A 194 34.17 17.57 10.79
C ALA A 194 34.35 17.49 12.32
N GLN A 195 35.30 18.24 12.86
CA GLN A 195 35.61 18.24 14.29
C GLN A 195 35.35 19.62 14.89
N GLY A 196 34.64 19.63 16.01
CA GLY A 196 34.46 20.79 16.88
C GLY A 196 35.28 20.62 18.16
N SER A 197 35.44 21.69 18.94
CA SER A 197 36.06 21.58 20.26
C SER A 197 35.40 22.48 21.30
N VAL A 198 35.30 21.96 22.52
CA VAL A 198 34.79 22.65 23.71
C VAL A 198 35.87 22.69 24.77
N GLN A 199 36.23 23.88 25.21
CA GLN A 199 37.13 24.09 26.35
C GLN A 199 36.31 24.35 27.61
N ILE A 200 36.57 23.55 28.65
CA ILE A 200 35.90 23.63 29.94
C ILE A 200 36.74 24.45 30.92
N THR A 201 36.08 25.24 31.74
CA THR A 201 36.68 25.87 32.92
C THR A 201 35.76 25.61 34.13
N ALA A 202 36.34 25.07 35.21
CA ALA A 202 35.62 24.74 36.43
C ALA A 202 36.12 25.56 37.61
N THR A 203 35.21 26.18 38.36
CA THR A 203 35.56 26.92 39.58
C THR A 203 35.75 25.94 40.74
N THR A 204 36.95 25.95 41.34
CA THR A 204 37.27 25.13 42.51
C THR A 204 36.35 25.48 43.69
N GLY A 205 35.76 24.46 44.33
CA GLY A 205 34.90 24.62 45.51
C GLY A 205 33.44 24.97 45.22
N ALA A 206 33.04 25.01 43.95
CA ALA A 206 31.64 25.17 43.52
C ALA A 206 31.03 23.83 43.05
N SER A 207 29.77 23.87 42.64
CA SER A 207 29.09 22.84 41.86
C SER A 207 28.58 23.46 40.56
N GLY A 208 28.43 22.65 39.50
CA GLY A 208 27.98 23.15 38.21
C GLY A 208 27.80 22.07 37.16
N SER A 209 27.36 22.47 35.98
CA SER A 209 27.21 21.58 34.82
C SER A 209 27.64 22.24 33.52
N VAL A 210 28.09 21.41 32.57
CA VAL A 210 28.30 21.77 31.17
C VAL A 210 27.48 20.81 30.33
N SER A 211 26.57 21.34 29.53
CA SER A 211 25.80 20.60 28.53
C SER A 211 26.21 21.07 27.14
N VAL A 212 26.45 20.13 26.23
CA VAL A 212 26.87 20.42 24.85
C VAL A 212 25.76 20.01 23.89
N TYR A 213 25.50 20.85 22.89
CA TYR A 213 24.48 20.63 21.88
C TYR A 213 25.04 20.81 20.47
N SER A 214 24.48 20.10 19.49
CA SER A 214 24.69 20.33 18.06
C SER A 214 23.37 20.72 17.39
N ASP A 215 23.39 21.71 16.52
CA ASP A 215 22.26 22.04 15.63
C ASP A 215 22.68 21.80 14.18
N GLU A 216 22.01 20.83 13.56
CA GLU A 216 22.23 20.37 12.19
C GLU A 216 21.30 21.10 11.20
N GLY A 217 20.55 22.11 11.65
CA GLY A 217 19.55 22.84 10.87
C GLY A 217 18.10 22.45 11.21
N GLU A 218 17.91 21.47 12.11
CA GLU A 218 16.61 20.97 12.56
C GLU A 218 16.33 21.24 14.05
N GLY A 219 17.26 21.90 14.75
CA GLY A 219 17.18 22.22 16.17
C GLY A 219 18.27 21.56 17.03
N ASP A 220 18.41 22.04 18.27
CA ASP A 220 19.48 21.61 19.18
C ASP A 220 19.30 20.15 19.65
N ILE A 221 20.27 19.30 19.32
CA ILE A 221 20.43 17.92 19.83
C ILE A 221 21.39 17.95 21.02
N LEU A 222 20.97 17.43 22.17
CA LEU A 222 21.86 17.29 23.34
C LEU A 222 22.86 16.15 23.10
N LEU A 223 24.15 16.48 23.09
CA LEU A 223 25.23 15.51 22.96
C LEU A 223 25.64 14.90 24.31
N GLY A 224 25.61 15.69 25.38
CA GLY A 224 26.03 15.19 26.69
C GLY A 224 25.99 16.26 27.77
N THR A 225 25.95 15.82 29.03
CA THR A 225 26.00 16.72 30.19
C THR A 225 26.97 16.21 31.25
N ALA A 226 27.99 17.00 31.55
CA ALA A 226 28.89 16.79 32.66
C ALA A 226 28.43 17.58 33.89
N THR A 227 28.38 16.95 35.07
CA THR A 227 28.02 17.61 36.33
C THR A 227 29.09 17.36 37.40
N TYR A 228 29.27 18.31 38.33
CA TYR A 228 30.16 18.15 39.47
C TYR A 228 29.62 18.83 40.73
N THR A 229 29.95 18.29 41.91
CA THR A 229 29.36 18.71 43.20
C THR A 229 30.37 19.11 44.29
N SER A 230 31.66 18.92 44.10
CA SER A 230 32.74 19.48 44.94
C SER A 230 34.10 19.28 44.25
N SER A 231 35.18 19.89 44.77
CA SER A 231 36.33 20.35 43.99
C SER A 231 36.77 19.43 42.85
N THR A 232 36.47 19.84 41.62
CA THR A 232 36.97 19.22 40.39
C THR A 232 38.05 20.10 39.77
N THR A 233 38.83 19.53 38.85
CA THR A 233 39.69 20.29 37.94
C THR A 233 39.01 20.38 36.57
N PRO A 234 39.33 21.39 35.74
CA PRO A 234 38.84 21.45 34.37
C PRO A 234 39.07 20.14 33.59
N ALA A 235 40.28 19.56 33.71
CA ALA A 235 40.62 18.29 33.06
C ALA A 235 39.78 17.09 33.58
N ALA A 236 39.47 17.05 34.87
CA ALA A 236 38.60 16.01 35.42
C ALA A 236 37.14 16.17 34.94
N LEU A 237 36.67 17.40 34.76
CA LEU A 237 35.34 17.65 34.21
C LEU A 237 35.27 17.34 32.71
N ALA A 238 36.36 17.56 31.96
CA ALA A 238 36.48 17.17 30.55
C ALA A 238 36.39 15.65 30.33
N LEU A 239 36.98 14.85 31.23
CA LEU A 239 36.82 13.38 31.24
C LEU A 239 35.37 12.95 31.50
N VAL A 240 34.66 13.67 32.38
CA VAL A 240 33.24 13.39 32.64
C VAL A 240 32.39 13.78 31.43
N LEU A 241 32.74 14.85 30.73
CA LEU A 241 32.03 15.26 29.52
C LEU A 241 32.25 14.29 28.35
N GLU A 242 33.50 13.86 28.13
CA GLU A 242 33.84 12.81 27.16
C GLU A 242 32.98 11.57 27.38
N ALA A 243 33.02 11.01 28.59
CA ALA A 243 32.23 9.82 28.93
C ALA A 243 30.72 10.04 28.84
N ALA A 244 30.23 11.27 29.01
CA ALA A 244 28.81 11.59 28.89
C ALA A 244 28.35 11.69 27.43
N ILE A 245 29.21 12.15 26.52
CA ILE A 245 28.95 12.18 25.08
C ILE A 245 29.04 10.76 24.51
N ASP A 246 30.11 10.03 24.84
CA ASP A 246 30.32 8.66 24.35
C ASP A 246 29.23 7.69 24.82
N ALA A 247 28.59 7.96 25.97
CA ALA A 247 27.47 7.18 26.46
C ALA A 247 26.20 7.32 25.61
N LEU A 248 26.12 8.36 24.78
CA LEU A 248 25.00 8.70 23.92
C LEU A 248 25.36 8.58 22.42
N THR A 249 26.57 8.14 22.07
CA THR A 249 27.00 7.90 20.67
C THR A 249 26.00 7.06 19.89
N THR A 250 25.36 6.06 20.52
CA THR A 250 24.36 5.23 19.81
C THR A 250 23.08 5.98 19.43
N ASP A 251 22.79 7.09 20.11
CA ASP A 251 21.58 7.89 19.90
C ASP A 251 21.81 9.01 18.89
N HIS A 252 23.01 9.62 18.87
CA HIS A 252 23.31 10.79 18.02
C HIS A 252 24.53 10.63 17.11
N GLY A 253 25.36 9.60 17.26
CA GLY A 253 26.52 9.33 16.40
C GLY A 253 27.79 10.15 16.65
N TYR A 254 27.71 11.25 17.42
CA TYR A 254 28.88 12.02 17.84
C TYR A 254 29.75 11.26 18.85
N ASP A 255 31.07 11.41 18.71
CA ASP A 255 32.07 10.91 19.66
C ASP A 255 32.90 12.06 20.21
N ALA A 256 33.38 11.92 21.45
CA ALA A 256 34.26 12.90 22.07
C ALA A 256 35.62 12.29 22.42
N THR A 257 36.68 13.09 22.30
CA THR A 257 38.01 12.72 22.78
C THR A 257 38.65 13.91 23.49
N ILE A 258 39.42 13.67 24.54
CA ILE A 258 40.22 14.76 25.13
C ILE A 258 41.41 15.07 24.21
N ALA A 259 41.63 16.38 23.94
CA ALA A 259 42.68 16.87 23.03
C ALA A 259 44.13 16.52 23.44
N GLY A 260 44.32 15.92 24.62
CA GLY A 260 45.60 15.44 25.14
C GLY A 260 45.54 15.10 26.62
N ALA A 261 46.48 14.28 27.11
CA ALA A 261 46.50 13.88 28.52
C ALA A 261 46.56 15.11 29.46
N GLY A 262 45.52 15.26 30.31
CA GLY A 262 45.40 16.38 31.25
C GLY A 262 44.86 17.68 30.64
N SER A 263 44.36 17.66 29.40
CA SER A 263 43.70 18.79 28.76
C SER A 263 42.33 19.09 29.38
N ASP A 264 41.91 20.35 29.29
CA ASP A 264 40.59 20.85 29.64
C ASP A 264 39.66 20.99 28.43
N THR A 265 40.11 20.49 27.27
CA THR A 265 39.42 20.60 25.98
C THR A 265 39.01 19.23 25.47
N ASN A 266 37.73 19.10 25.09
CA ASN A 266 37.18 17.98 24.37
C ASN A 266 37.09 18.32 22.88
N ASN A 267 37.65 17.48 22.03
CA ASN A 267 37.35 17.42 20.61
C ASN A 267 36.10 16.57 20.43
N ILE A 268 35.19 17.01 19.57
CA ILE A 268 33.94 16.32 19.28
C ILE A 268 33.90 16.11 17.78
N ASP A 269 33.81 14.85 17.36
CA ASP A 269 33.73 14.48 15.95
C ASP A 269 32.25 14.32 15.57
N CYS A 270 31.86 14.87 14.41
CA CYS A 270 30.53 14.66 13.85
C CYS A 270 30.30 13.17 13.53
N PRO A 271 29.03 12.74 13.37
CA PRO A 271 28.72 11.37 13.00
C PRO A 271 29.36 10.96 11.67
N VAL A 272 29.69 9.67 11.54
CA VAL A 272 30.04 9.03 10.26
C VAL A 272 28.97 9.37 9.23
N GLY A 273 29.36 9.79 8.03
CA GLY A 273 28.42 10.32 7.05
C GLY A 273 28.46 11.81 6.84
N SER A 274 28.95 12.54 7.83
CA SER A 274 28.85 13.99 7.84
C SER A 274 29.95 14.65 7.04
N GLY A 275 31.08 13.99 6.73
CA GLY A 275 32.16 14.48 5.88
C GLY A 275 32.24 16.00 5.76
N SER A 276 31.99 16.53 4.56
CA SER A 276 31.96 17.95 4.28
C SER A 276 30.71 18.67 4.80
N GLY A 277 29.58 17.98 4.93
CA GLY A 277 28.31 18.51 5.44
C GLY A 277 28.35 18.95 6.91
N GLY A 278 29.08 18.22 7.74
CA GLY A 278 29.26 18.51 9.17
C GLY A 278 29.95 19.85 9.43
N ASN A 279 30.67 20.39 8.45
CA ASN A 279 31.23 21.74 8.53
C ASN A 279 30.17 22.84 8.67
N SER A 280 28.90 22.52 8.42
CA SER A 280 27.77 23.45 8.55
C SER A 280 27.06 23.38 9.91
N TYR A 281 27.39 22.38 10.74
CA TYR A 281 26.71 22.14 12.01
C TYR A 281 27.17 23.15 13.07
N ASN A 282 26.24 23.58 13.91
CA ASN A 282 26.52 24.53 14.98
C ASN A 282 26.72 23.82 16.31
N LEU A 283 27.92 23.89 16.85
CA LEU A 283 28.22 23.42 18.21
C LEU A 283 27.90 24.53 19.22
N SER A 284 27.15 24.21 20.27
CA SER A 284 26.79 25.16 21.33
C SER A 284 26.92 24.54 22.74
N VAL A 285 27.00 25.39 23.76
CA VAL A 285 27.17 24.95 25.16
C VAL A 285 26.26 25.73 26.10
N VAL A 286 25.69 25.03 27.08
CA VAL A 286 24.93 25.61 28.18
C VAL A 286 25.61 25.24 29.49
N THR A 287 25.87 26.23 30.32
CA THR A 287 26.54 26.03 31.61
C THR A 287 25.70 26.48 32.78
N SER A 288 25.83 25.80 33.92
CA SER A 288 25.20 26.20 35.18
C SER A 288 26.17 26.18 36.36
N GLY A 289 25.87 26.97 37.39
CA GLY A 289 26.65 27.01 38.63
C GLY A 289 28.06 27.57 38.44
N GLY A 290 29.07 26.89 38.96
CA GLY A 290 30.48 27.26 38.88
C GLY A 290 31.22 26.77 37.63
N ALA A 291 30.51 26.13 36.69
CA ALA A 291 31.06 25.70 35.41
C ALA A 291 31.00 26.83 34.38
N THR A 292 31.99 26.89 33.51
CA THR A 292 32.00 27.71 32.30
C THR A 292 32.58 26.88 31.17
N ALA A 293 32.16 27.13 29.94
CA ALA A 293 32.64 26.42 28.76
C ALA A 293 32.57 27.34 27.54
N THR A 294 33.49 27.15 26.60
CA THR A 294 33.51 27.91 25.34
C THR A 294 33.73 26.94 24.20
N VAL A 295 32.98 27.12 23.10
CA VAL A 295 33.27 26.45 21.83
C VAL A 295 34.49 27.12 21.23
N THR A 296 35.61 26.41 21.17
CA THR A 296 36.90 26.92 20.69
C THR A 296 37.03 26.80 19.17
N VAL A 297 36.42 25.76 18.59
CA VAL A 297 36.32 25.54 17.15
C VAL A 297 34.91 25.02 16.87
N ALA A 298 34.16 25.70 16.00
CA ALA A 298 32.95 25.14 15.41
C ALA A 298 33.31 23.99 14.48
N PHE A 299 32.37 23.09 14.17
CA PHE A 299 32.66 21.94 13.32
C PHE A 299 33.31 22.36 12.00
N ALA A 300 34.50 21.83 11.75
CA ALA A 300 35.32 22.20 10.60
C ALA A 300 36.28 21.06 10.20
N GLY A 301 36.85 21.16 9.00
CA GLY A 301 37.89 20.25 8.51
C GLY A 301 37.35 18.94 7.92
N GLY A 302 36.03 18.79 7.87
CA GLY A 302 35.39 17.61 7.31
C GLY A 302 35.45 17.59 5.78
N VAL A 303 35.66 16.40 5.21
CA VAL A 303 35.80 16.15 3.78
C VAL A 303 35.11 14.83 3.46
N ASP A 304 34.29 14.83 2.40
CA ASP A 304 33.64 13.61 1.93
C ASP A 304 34.67 12.59 1.45
N GLY A 305 34.43 11.32 1.77
CA GLY A 305 35.24 10.19 1.29
C GLY A 305 35.06 9.95 -0.21
N SER A 306 35.89 9.06 -0.78
CA SER A 306 35.61 8.51 -2.11
C SER A 306 34.63 7.36 -1.97
N GLU A 307 33.52 7.43 -2.70
CA GLU A 307 32.63 6.28 -2.88
C GLU A 307 33.40 5.16 -3.59
N ALA A 308 33.27 3.92 -3.13
CA ALA A 308 33.78 2.72 -3.80
C ALA A 308 32.63 1.72 -4.00
N ASP A 309 32.93 0.53 -4.50
CA ASP A 309 31.96 -0.57 -4.44
C ASP A 309 32.02 -1.18 -3.03
N ASP A 310 30.87 -1.34 -2.38
CA ASP A 310 30.78 -1.97 -1.06
C ASP A 310 29.88 -3.20 -1.05
N THR A 311 29.96 -3.96 0.03
CA THR A 311 29.16 -5.14 0.29
C THR A 311 28.48 -5.09 1.65
N ILE A 312 27.15 -5.13 1.68
CA ILE A 312 26.37 -5.33 2.89
C ILE A 312 26.17 -6.82 3.11
N ASP A 313 26.59 -7.29 4.28
CA ASP A 313 26.33 -8.65 4.75
C ASP A 313 25.51 -8.68 6.06
N THR A 314 25.36 -7.54 6.74
CA THR A 314 24.66 -7.46 8.02
C THR A 314 23.79 -6.20 8.11
N ILE A 315 22.53 -6.35 8.57
CA ILE A 315 21.63 -5.21 8.83
C ILE A 315 21.19 -5.24 10.30
N ASN A 316 21.68 -4.32 11.12
CA ASN A 316 21.25 -4.16 12.50
C ASN A 316 19.92 -3.39 12.56
N GLY A 317 18.90 -4.03 13.11
CA GLY A 317 17.55 -3.49 13.22
C GLY A 317 16.48 -4.41 12.62
N GLY A 318 15.23 -3.94 12.63
CA GLY A 318 14.07 -4.67 12.11
C GLY A 318 13.20 -5.33 13.17
N SER A 319 11.93 -5.57 12.82
CA SER A 319 11.00 -6.39 13.62
C SER A 319 10.17 -7.27 12.68
N LEU A 320 9.60 -8.35 13.19
CA LEU A 320 8.86 -9.33 12.38
C LEU A 320 7.84 -8.65 11.46
N GLY A 321 7.84 -9.02 10.18
CA GLY A 321 6.88 -8.55 9.17
C GLY A 321 7.19 -7.16 8.61
N ARG A 322 8.29 -6.53 9.01
CA ARG A 322 8.71 -5.24 8.43
C ARG A 322 9.31 -5.43 7.04
N LEU A 323 9.01 -4.47 6.18
CA LEU A 323 9.70 -4.23 4.93
C LEU A 323 10.97 -3.42 5.21
N LEU A 324 11.87 -3.34 4.25
CA LEU A 324 12.97 -2.39 4.15
C LEU A 324 13.22 -2.18 2.66
N VAL A 325 13.19 -0.93 2.20
CA VAL A 325 13.66 -0.58 0.85
C VAL A 325 15.06 -0.01 1.00
N ILE A 326 16.01 -0.58 0.28
CA ILE A 326 17.40 -0.10 0.22
C ILE A 326 17.57 0.60 -1.11
N GLU A 327 17.91 1.88 -1.08
CA GLU A 327 18.34 2.66 -2.24
C GLU A 327 19.85 2.81 -2.20
N ASN A 328 20.55 2.51 -3.29
CA ASN A 328 21.97 2.84 -3.38
C ASN A 328 22.13 4.34 -3.66
N GLY A 329 22.45 5.09 -2.61
CA GLY A 329 22.63 6.54 -2.64
C GLY A 329 23.96 7.00 -3.23
N MET A 330 24.85 6.08 -3.64
CA MET A 330 26.11 6.45 -4.28
C MET A 330 25.89 7.04 -5.68
N SER A 331 26.82 7.90 -6.11
CA SER A 331 26.73 8.61 -7.39
C SER A 331 27.08 7.74 -8.61
N SER A 332 27.95 6.73 -8.45
CA SER A 332 28.39 5.90 -9.59
C SER A 332 28.78 4.46 -9.29
N ASN A 333 28.84 4.05 -8.02
CA ASN A 333 29.34 2.72 -7.63
C ASN A 333 28.22 1.75 -7.27
N ILE A 334 28.58 0.46 -7.15
CA ILE A 334 27.65 -0.64 -6.91
C ILE A 334 27.64 -0.99 -5.42
N LEU A 335 26.44 -1.09 -4.86
CA LEU A 335 26.22 -1.69 -3.56
C LEU A 335 25.86 -3.16 -3.72
N THR A 336 26.63 -4.05 -3.10
CA THR A 336 26.42 -5.50 -3.18
C THR A 336 25.72 -5.99 -1.92
N LEU A 337 24.57 -6.62 -2.05
CA LEU A 337 23.93 -7.34 -0.94
C LEU A 337 24.30 -8.83 -1.05
N GLN A 338 24.87 -9.39 0.02
CA GLN A 338 25.21 -10.82 0.09
C GLN A 338 24.64 -11.47 1.36
N SER A 339 24.57 -12.80 1.38
CA SER A 339 24.19 -13.51 2.60
C SER A 339 25.33 -13.47 3.63
N GLY A 340 25.02 -12.99 4.82
CA GLY A 340 25.90 -12.90 5.99
C GLY A 340 25.09 -12.43 7.20
N GLY A 341 25.70 -12.32 8.38
CA GLY A 341 25.04 -11.79 9.58
C GLY A 341 23.60 -12.30 9.79
N ASN A 342 22.63 -11.40 9.60
CA ASN A 342 21.19 -11.68 9.60
C ASN A 342 20.52 -11.50 8.23
N ILE A 343 21.27 -11.45 7.13
CA ILE A 343 20.79 -11.42 5.76
C ILE A 343 20.81 -12.82 5.17
N SER A 344 19.64 -13.30 4.74
CA SER A 344 19.44 -14.64 4.18
C SER A 344 18.84 -14.51 2.78
N ILE A 345 19.73 -14.45 1.79
CA ILE A 345 19.41 -14.39 0.36
C ILE A 345 20.13 -15.52 -0.38
N THR A 346 19.56 -16.00 -1.49
CA THR A 346 20.08 -17.17 -2.22
C THR A 346 21.22 -16.79 -3.16
N ASP A 347 21.12 -15.60 -3.77
CA ASP A 347 22.11 -15.07 -4.71
C ASP A 347 22.61 -13.70 -4.24
N VAL A 348 23.80 -13.33 -4.69
CA VAL A 348 24.35 -11.98 -4.52
C VAL A 348 23.53 -11.01 -5.36
N ILE A 349 23.08 -9.91 -4.76
CA ILE A 349 22.29 -8.87 -5.43
C ILE A 349 23.16 -7.62 -5.58
N ASN A 350 23.43 -7.22 -6.82
CA ASN A 350 24.09 -5.96 -7.11
C ASN A 350 23.03 -4.87 -7.28
N ILE A 351 23.20 -3.76 -6.57
CA ILE A 351 22.31 -2.59 -6.60
C ILE A 351 23.14 -1.45 -7.20
N PRO A 352 22.97 -1.13 -8.50
CA PRO A 352 23.63 0.01 -9.14
C PRO A 352 23.31 1.35 -8.46
N ALA A 353 24.11 2.38 -8.71
CA ALA A 353 23.85 3.75 -8.24
C ALA A 353 22.43 4.23 -8.61
N GLY A 354 21.66 4.69 -7.63
CA GLY A 354 20.28 5.14 -7.78
C GLY A 354 19.23 4.04 -7.92
N ASP A 355 19.63 2.76 -7.95
CA ASP A 355 18.69 1.63 -7.96
C ASP A 355 18.27 1.24 -6.54
N VAL A 356 17.18 0.47 -6.46
CA VAL A 356 16.57 0.03 -5.21
C VAL A 356 16.44 -1.50 -5.13
N THR A 357 16.51 -2.03 -3.91
CA THR A 357 16.09 -3.40 -3.59
C THR A 357 15.21 -3.42 -2.35
N MET A 358 14.51 -4.53 -2.12
CA MET A 358 13.55 -4.65 -1.04
C MET A 358 13.80 -5.92 -0.23
N LEU A 359 13.78 -5.80 1.10
CA LEU A 359 13.92 -6.90 2.04
C LEU A 359 12.71 -6.97 2.98
N VAL A 360 12.42 -8.17 3.49
CA VAL A 360 11.42 -8.43 4.53
C VAL A 360 12.06 -9.13 5.72
N PHE A 361 11.78 -8.65 6.92
CA PHE A 361 12.30 -9.27 8.15
C PHE A 361 11.39 -10.41 8.61
N THR A 362 11.90 -11.64 8.59
CA THR A 362 11.14 -12.85 8.98
C THR A 362 11.29 -13.20 10.46
N GLY A 363 11.66 -12.23 11.31
CA GLY A 363 11.80 -12.37 12.75
C GLY A 363 13.23 -12.65 13.22
N THR A 364 14.02 -13.37 12.45
CA THR A 364 15.46 -13.59 12.73
C THR A 364 16.36 -13.03 11.63
N ASN A 365 15.91 -13.09 10.37
CA ASN A 365 16.71 -12.72 9.21
C ASN A 365 15.92 -11.77 8.29
N TRP A 366 16.64 -10.89 7.61
CA TRP A 366 16.19 -10.20 6.41
C TRP A 366 16.27 -11.14 5.22
N LYS A 367 15.20 -11.19 4.43
CA LYS A 367 15.14 -11.96 3.18
C LYS A 367 14.78 -11.04 2.05
N LEU A 368 15.22 -11.37 0.83
CA LEU A 368 14.78 -10.66 -0.36
C LEU A 368 13.25 -10.65 -0.39
N HIS A 369 12.67 -9.46 -0.41
CA HIS A 369 11.28 -9.31 -0.79
C HIS A 369 11.25 -9.47 -2.30
N GLU A 370 11.26 -10.71 -2.75
CA GLU A 370 10.81 -11.01 -4.09
C GLU A 370 9.34 -10.59 -4.12
N PRO A 371 8.93 -9.62 -4.96
CA PRO A 371 7.51 -9.46 -5.27
C PRO A 371 7.10 -10.85 -5.73
N SER A 372 6.32 -11.55 -4.90
CA SER A 372 6.03 -12.97 -5.02
C SER A 372 5.96 -13.30 -6.49
N VAL A 373 6.91 -14.09 -7.02
CA VAL A 373 6.99 -14.44 -8.45
C VAL A 373 5.56 -14.57 -8.90
N GLN A 374 5.09 -13.64 -9.73
CA GLN A 374 3.68 -13.49 -10.01
C GLN A 374 3.28 -14.81 -10.65
N ARG A 375 2.73 -15.74 -9.85
CA ARG A 375 2.50 -17.10 -10.30
C ARG A 375 1.25 -17.01 -11.12
N TRP A 376 1.31 -17.52 -12.35
CA TRP A 376 0.13 -17.68 -13.15
C TRP A 376 -0.92 -18.46 -12.34
N VAL A 377 -2.09 -17.86 -12.11
CA VAL A 377 -3.23 -18.46 -11.42
C VAL A 377 -4.28 -18.78 -12.46
N GLU A 378 -5.00 -19.88 -12.27
CA GLU A 378 -5.99 -20.34 -13.24
C GLU A 378 -7.14 -19.33 -13.37
N PRO A 379 -7.48 -18.91 -14.60
CA PRO A 379 -8.60 -18.02 -14.84
C PRO A 379 -9.93 -18.70 -14.46
N ARG A 380 -10.89 -17.87 -14.04
CA ARG A 380 -12.26 -18.33 -13.75
C ARG A 380 -13.07 -18.36 -15.04
N ILE A 381 -13.91 -19.38 -15.18
CA ILE A 381 -14.84 -19.51 -16.29
C ILE A 381 -16.24 -19.28 -15.74
N SER A 382 -16.90 -18.22 -16.19
CA SER A 382 -18.27 -17.94 -15.80
C SER A 382 -19.23 -18.73 -16.70
N ILE A 383 -20.16 -19.46 -16.08
CA ILE A 383 -21.19 -20.23 -16.79
C ILE A 383 -22.07 -19.32 -17.66
N GLY A 384 -22.24 -18.05 -17.26
CA GLY A 384 -23.03 -17.06 -17.99
C GLY A 384 -22.35 -16.51 -19.25
N GLU A 385 -21.07 -16.79 -19.45
CA GLU A 385 -20.29 -16.35 -20.62
C GLU A 385 -20.15 -17.46 -21.67
N LEU A 386 -20.63 -18.68 -21.35
CA LEU A 386 -20.57 -19.81 -22.26
C LEU A 386 -21.60 -19.67 -23.38
N LEU A 387 -21.18 -20.03 -24.58
CA LEU A 387 -22.07 -20.29 -25.70
C LEU A 387 -22.71 -21.67 -25.47
N ILE A 388 -24.03 -21.75 -25.67
CA ILE A 388 -24.80 -22.96 -25.40
C ILE A 388 -25.60 -23.33 -26.64
N SER A 389 -25.52 -24.59 -27.05
CA SER A 389 -26.29 -25.18 -28.14
C SER A 389 -26.98 -26.45 -27.64
N GLY A 390 -28.27 -26.65 -27.95
CA GLY A 390 -29.05 -27.80 -27.46
C GLY A 390 -29.48 -27.70 -25.98
N ALA A 391 -28.59 -27.23 -25.11
CA ALA A 391 -28.82 -27.09 -23.67
C ALA A 391 -29.54 -25.77 -23.29
N THR A 392 -30.00 -25.69 -22.05
CA THR A 392 -30.77 -24.54 -21.53
C THR A 392 -30.15 -23.93 -20.27
N LEU A 393 -30.01 -22.60 -20.25
CA LEU A 393 -29.60 -21.88 -19.04
C LEU A 393 -30.82 -21.69 -18.13
N THR A 394 -30.79 -22.31 -16.94
CA THR A 394 -31.92 -22.32 -16.00
C THR A 394 -31.53 -21.68 -14.67
N ARG A 395 -32.45 -20.91 -14.09
CA ARG A 395 -32.33 -20.37 -12.73
C ARG A 395 -33.04 -21.29 -11.74
N ASN A 396 -32.31 -21.82 -10.77
CA ASN A 396 -32.89 -22.54 -9.63
C ASN A 396 -33.12 -21.55 -8.48
N THR A 397 -34.32 -21.54 -7.90
CA THR A 397 -34.76 -20.61 -6.84
C THR A 397 -34.00 -20.69 -5.50
N GLY A 398 -32.94 -21.50 -5.40
CA GLY A 398 -32.03 -21.51 -4.24
C GLY A 398 -30.56 -21.80 -4.54
N ALA A 399 -30.19 -22.17 -5.78
CA ALA A 399 -28.84 -22.66 -6.11
C ALA A 399 -28.13 -21.87 -7.22
N GLY A 400 -28.72 -20.75 -7.66
CA GLY A 400 -28.13 -19.90 -8.71
C GLY A 400 -28.54 -20.31 -10.12
N VAL A 401 -27.64 -20.07 -11.08
CA VAL A 401 -27.82 -20.34 -12.50
C VAL A 401 -27.01 -21.59 -12.88
N HIS A 402 -27.60 -22.51 -13.65
CA HIS A 402 -26.94 -23.71 -14.16
C HIS A 402 -27.32 -23.97 -15.62
N ILE A 403 -26.50 -24.76 -16.30
CA ILE A 403 -26.78 -25.24 -17.66
C ILE A 403 -27.39 -26.63 -17.55
N LYS A 404 -28.49 -26.84 -18.24
CA LYS A 404 -29.23 -28.09 -18.27
C LYS A 404 -29.10 -28.73 -19.65
N PHE A 405 -28.40 -29.85 -19.68
CA PHE A 405 -28.29 -30.71 -20.86
C PHE A 405 -29.59 -31.52 -21.03
N ASN A 406 -30.09 -31.56 -22.26
CA ASN A 406 -31.28 -32.29 -22.66
C ASN A 406 -30.99 -33.80 -22.70
N GLU A 407 -32.03 -34.60 -22.51
CA GLU A 407 -31.97 -36.06 -22.43
C GLU A 407 -32.02 -36.75 -23.80
N THR A 408 -32.30 -36.02 -24.89
CA THR A 408 -32.60 -36.61 -26.21
C THR A 408 -31.77 -36.09 -27.38
N ALA A 409 -30.91 -35.10 -27.16
CA ALA A 409 -30.11 -34.45 -28.20
C ALA A 409 -28.69 -34.26 -27.70
N ASP A 410 -27.74 -34.22 -28.63
CA ASP A 410 -26.39 -33.79 -28.32
C ASP A 410 -26.45 -32.31 -27.94
N ASP A 411 -25.91 -31.96 -26.77
CA ASP A 411 -25.84 -30.57 -26.34
C ASP A 411 -24.40 -30.16 -26.09
N GLU A 412 -24.11 -28.90 -26.39
CA GLU A 412 -22.77 -28.36 -26.41
C GLU A 412 -22.69 -27.09 -25.59
N ILE A 413 -21.60 -26.96 -24.84
CA ILE A 413 -21.13 -25.69 -24.30
C ILE A 413 -19.76 -25.36 -24.89
N SER A 414 -19.55 -24.10 -25.26
CA SER A 414 -18.26 -23.65 -25.76
C SER A 414 -17.90 -22.27 -25.22
N GLY A 415 -16.59 -21.97 -25.19
CA GLY A 415 -16.10 -20.73 -24.61
C GLY A 415 -14.66 -20.41 -24.99
N ASN A 416 -14.31 -19.15 -24.78
CA ASN A 416 -12.96 -18.63 -24.92
C ASN A 416 -12.49 -18.09 -23.57
N VAL A 417 -11.29 -18.47 -23.14
CA VAL A 417 -10.71 -18.08 -21.86
C VAL A 417 -9.37 -17.43 -22.13
N THR A 418 -9.25 -16.16 -21.74
CA THR A 418 -7.94 -15.50 -21.71
C THR A 418 -7.09 -16.13 -20.61
N LEU A 419 -5.96 -16.70 -21.01
CA LEU A 419 -5.03 -17.35 -20.11
C LEU A 419 -4.18 -16.33 -19.37
N ALA A 420 -3.85 -15.18 -19.96
CA ALA A 420 -3.22 -14.10 -19.21
C ALA A 420 -4.13 -13.65 -18.05
N HIS A 421 -3.63 -13.75 -16.81
CA HIS A 421 -4.42 -13.46 -15.62
C HIS A 421 -3.62 -12.66 -14.59
N ASN A 422 -4.20 -11.58 -14.06
CA ASN A 422 -3.56 -10.65 -13.11
C ASN A 422 -2.20 -10.10 -13.58
N GLY A 423 -2.07 -9.82 -14.87
CA GLY A 423 -0.82 -9.32 -15.47
C GLY A 423 0.25 -10.39 -15.69
N VAL A 424 -0.06 -11.67 -15.41
CA VAL A 424 0.86 -12.79 -15.60
C VAL A 424 0.49 -13.59 -16.85
N ASN A 425 1.45 -13.75 -17.75
CA ASN A 425 1.30 -14.59 -18.92
C ASN A 425 1.32 -16.08 -18.55
N TYR A 426 0.57 -16.87 -19.30
CA TYR A 426 0.53 -18.31 -19.13
C TYR A 426 1.85 -18.96 -19.56
N THR A 427 2.36 -19.86 -18.72
CA THR A 427 3.70 -20.43 -18.87
C THR A 427 3.75 -21.71 -19.69
N GLY A 428 2.60 -22.25 -20.11
CA GLY A 428 2.50 -23.52 -20.83
C GLY A 428 2.37 -24.76 -19.94
N VAL A 429 1.97 -24.60 -18.68
CA VAL A 429 1.69 -25.74 -17.78
C VAL A 429 0.42 -26.48 -18.21
N ASP A 430 0.44 -27.81 -18.16
CA ASP A 430 -0.73 -28.62 -18.51
C ASP A 430 -1.98 -28.22 -17.72
N LEU A 431 -3.14 -28.31 -18.38
CA LEU A 431 -4.42 -27.84 -17.87
C LEU A 431 -5.44 -28.98 -17.83
N ALA A 432 -6.45 -28.88 -16.97
CA ALA A 432 -7.61 -29.77 -17.00
C ALA A 432 -8.88 -29.02 -16.60
N PHE A 433 -10.03 -29.49 -17.09
CA PHE A 433 -11.32 -29.00 -16.61
C PHE A 433 -11.81 -29.83 -15.43
N VAL A 434 -12.40 -29.16 -14.45
CA VAL A 434 -13.23 -29.77 -13.40
C VAL A 434 -14.65 -29.29 -13.59
N LEU A 435 -15.55 -30.24 -13.83
CA LEU A 435 -16.99 -29.98 -13.98
C LEU A 435 -17.68 -30.27 -12.65
N PHE A 436 -18.54 -29.36 -12.21
CA PHE A 436 -19.42 -29.54 -11.06
C PHE A 436 -20.84 -29.73 -11.55
N TYR A 437 -21.46 -30.88 -11.27
CA TYR A 437 -22.70 -31.28 -11.91
C TYR A 437 -23.66 -32.01 -10.96
N GLN A 438 -24.92 -32.14 -11.38
CA GLN A 438 -25.99 -32.84 -10.66
C GLN A 438 -26.84 -33.64 -11.67
N LEU A 439 -27.45 -34.72 -11.20
CA LEU A 439 -28.40 -35.55 -11.94
C LEU A 439 -29.83 -35.27 -11.43
N GLU A 440 -30.81 -34.95 -12.30
CA GLU A 440 -32.08 -34.31 -11.86
C GLU A 440 -33.24 -35.28 -11.55
N THR A 441 -33.44 -36.33 -12.33
CA THR A 441 -34.79 -36.92 -12.45
C THR A 441 -34.88 -38.37 -11.99
N THR A 442 -33.87 -39.18 -12.28
CA THR A 442 -33.87 -40.60 -11.90
C THR A 442 -32.51 -41.00 -11.38
N ALA A 443 -32.53 -41.81 -10.30
CA ALA A 443 -31.33 -42.48 -9.84
C ALA A 443 -30.76 -43.34 -10.99
N PRO A 444 -29.49 -43.14 -11.37
CA PRO A 444 -28.80 -44.00 -12.33
C PRO A 444 -28.96 -45.48 -12.00
N ILE A 445 -29.04 -46.30 -13.05
CA ILE A 445 -28.99 -47.76 -12.93
C ILE A 445 -27.59 -48.28 -13.27
N ALA A 446 -27.32 -49.55 -12.94
CA ALA A 446 -26.04 -50.17 -13.22
C ALA A 446 -25.72 -50.16 -14.72
N GLY A 447 -24.61 -49.52 -15.09
CA GLY A 447 -24.15 -49.35 -16.47
C GLY A 447 -24.48 -47.97 -17.08
N ASP A 448 -25.17 -47.09 -16.34
CA ASP A 448 -25.42 -45.73 -16.76
C ASP A 448 -24.12 -44.92 -16.78
N ASN A 449 -23.87 -44.27 -17.90
CA ASN A 449 -22.73 -43.40 -18.10
C ASN A 449 -23.17 -42.13 -18.82
N ILE A 450 -22.37 -41.09 -18.65
CA ILE A 450 -22.43 -39.84 -19.42
C ILE A 450 -21.16 -39.77 -20.26
N ILE A 451 -21.31 -39.46 -21.54
CA ILE A 451 -20.20 -39.35 -22.49
C ILE A 451 -20.04 -37.90 -22.88
N LEU A 452 -18.85 -37.35 -22.62
CA LEU A 452 -18.48 -35.99 -22.99
C LEU A 452 -17.37 -36.01 -24.04
N ASN A 453 -17.59 -35.37 -25.17
CA ASN A 453 -16.54 -35.05 -26.14
C ASN A 453 -16.00 -33.66 -25.82
N VAL A 454 -14.68 -33.55 -25.70
CA VAL A 454 -14.02 -32.28 -25.38
C VAL A 454 -13.06 -31.93 -26.48
N ASP A 455 -13.31 -30.82 -27.14
CA ASP A 455 -12.40 -30.22 -28.12
C ASP A 455 -11.78 -28.96 -27.51
N TRP A 456 -10.47 -28.76 -27.70
CA TRP A 456 -9.79 -27.58 -27.18
C TRP A 456 -8.64 -27.11 -28.06
N TYR A 457 -8.30 -25.83 -27.88
CA TYR A 457 -7.34 -25.09 -28.69
C TYR A 457 -6.59 -24.08 -27.83
N LEU A 458 -5.27 -24.00 -27.98
CA LEU A 458 -4.43 -22.96 -27.38
C LEU A 458 -3.86 -22.07 -28.49
N THR A 459 -4.05 -20.77 -28.40
CA THR A 459 -3.62 -19.79 -29.41
C THR A 459 -2.69 -18.73 -28.80
N GLU A 460 -1.66 -18.32 -29.55
CA GLU A 460 -0.69 -17.28 -29.17
C GLU A 460 -1.04 -15.97 -29.90
N GLY A 461 -1.09 -14.84 -29.19
CA GLY A 461 -1.25 -13.49 -29.76
C GLY A 461 -2.64 -13.16 -30.32
N ASP A 462 -2.89 -11.86 -30.48
CA ASP A 462 -4.12 -11.26 -31.03
C ASP A 462 -4.65 -12.08 -32.22
N ALA A 463 -5.95 -12.38 -32.19
CA ALA A 463 -6.74 -13.29 -33.05
C ALA A 463 -6.72 -13.00 -34.58
N SER A 464 -5.59 -12.54 -35.10
CA SER A 464 -5.32 -12.15 -36.48
C SER A 464 -4.67 -13.31 -37.23
N GLU A 465 -5.56 -14.12 -37.80
CA GLU A 465 -5.46 -14.77 -39.11
C GLU A 465 -4.50 -15.95 -39.35
N ASN A 466 -3.59 -16.37 -38.47
CA ASN A 466 -2.73 -17.55 -38.76
C ASN A 466 -2.35 -18.44 -37.56
N ALA A 467 -3.20 -18.59 -36.53
CA ALA A 467 -2.95 -19.58 -35.47
C ALA A 467 -3.11 -21.00 -36.03
N GLU A 468 -2.02 -21.79 -36.06
CA GLU A 468 -2.04 -23.20 -36.45
C GLU A 468 -3.14 -23.96 -35.68
N THR A 469 -4.14 -24.44 -36.41
CA THR A 469 -5.30 -25.15 -35.86
C THR A 469 -4.90 -26.58 -35.50
N LEU A 470 -4.38 -26.78 -34.29
CA LEU A 470 -4.30 -28.13 -33.72
C LEU A 470 -5.58 -28.36 -32.89
N VAL A 471 -6.59 -28.97 -33.50
CA VAL A 471 -7.75 -29.52 -32.77
C VAL A 471 -7.23 -30.70 -31.96
N ASN A 472 -7.18 -30.56 -30.63
CA ASN A 472 -6.97 -31.69 -29.75
C ASN A 472 -8.32 -32.06 -29.13
N SER A 473 -8.62 -33.36 -29.16
CA SER A 473 -9.91 -33.89 -28.72
C SER A 473 -9.72 -35.10 -27.82
N PHE A 474 -10.55 -35.25 -26.80
CA PHE A 474 -10.69 -36.51 -26.09
C PHE A 474 -12.15 -36.78 -25.72
N THR A 475 -12.47 -38.05 -25.48
CA THR A 475 -13.79 -38.48 -25.00
C THR A 475 -13.67 -38.94 -23.55
N LYS A 476 -14.48 -38.36 -22.67
CA LYS A 476 -14.57 -38.73 -21.26
C LYS A 476 -15.85 -39.53 -21.02
N THR A 477 -15.70 -40.75 -20.49
CA THR A 477 -16.81 -41.52 -19.93
C THR A 477 -16.89 -41.30 -18.42
N ILE A 478 -18.03 -40.82 -17.95
CA ILE A 478 -18.35 -40.65 -16.54
C ILE A 478 -19.30 -41.78 -16.15
N ASP A 479 -18.84 -42.71 -15.31
CA ASP A 479 -19.70 -43.73 -14.72
C ASP A 479 -20.60 -43.06 -13.66
N VAL A 480 -21.91 -43.07 -13.90
CA VAL A 480 -22.89 -42.50 -12.98
C VAL A 480 -23.68 -43.57 -12.23
N SER A 481 -23.41 -44.86 -12.47
CA SER A 481 -24.17 -46.02 -11.97
C SER A 481 -24.40 -46.05 -10.45
N ALA A 482 -23.53 -45.40 -9.67
CA ALA A 482 -23.57 -45.39 -8.20
C ALA A 482 -23.89 -44.00 -7.61
N LEU A 483 -24.21 -43.02 -8.43
CA LEU A 483 -24.51 -41.66 -7.98
C LEU A 483 -25.98 -41.55 -7.58
N ASN A 484 -26.28 -40.69 -6.61
CA ASN A 484 -27.65 -40.36 -6.24
C ASN A 484 -28.15 -39.19 -7.10
N SER A 485 -29.44 -39.18 -7.42
CA SER A 485 -30.07 -37.98 -7.98
C SER A 485 -30.05 -36.85 -6.94
N ASP A 486 -30.11 -35.61 -7.42
CA ASP A 486 -30.13 -34.38 -6.63
C ASP A 486 -28.89 -34.08 -5.79
N GLU A 487 -27.81 -34.85 -5.89
CA GLU A 487 -26.52 -34.54 -5.25
C GLU A 487 -25.55 -33.83 -6.20
N LEU A 488 -24.72 -32.94 -5.66
CA LEU A 488 -23.68 -32.24 -6.41
C LEU A 488 -22.39 -33.08 -6.42
N TYR A 489 -21.90 -33.35 -7.62
CA TYR A 489 -20.67 -34.11 -7.88
C TYR A 489 -19.65 -33.24 -8.62
N SER A 490 -18.40 -33.72 -8.64
CA SER A 490 -17.34 -33.14 -9.47
C SER A 490 -16.56 -34.20 -10.20
N VAL A 491 -16.19 -33.92 -11.45
CA VAL A 491 -15.30 -34.78 -12.25
C VAL A 491 -14.20 -33.95 -12.89
N GLN A 492 -12.97 -34.46 -12.80
CA GLN A 492 -11.84 -33.94 -13.56
C GLN A 492 -11.79 -34.63 -14.92
N LEU A 493 -11.77 -33.83 -15.98
CA LEU A 493 -11.59 -34.28 -17.35
C LEU A 493 -10.12 -34.58 -17.62
N ASP A 494 -9.81 -35.14 -18.79
CA ASP A 494 -8.44 -35.55 -19.10
C ASP A 494 -7.54 -34.32 -19.32
N THR A 495 -6.23 -34.54 -19.13
CA THR A 495 -5.22 -33.48 -19.22
C THR A 495 -5.11 -32.92 -20.64
N MET A 496 -5.17 -31.60 -20.74
CA MET A 496 -4.88 -30.81 -21.93
C MET A 496 -3.41 -30.38 -21.88
N THR A 497 -2.62 -30.82 -22.85
CA THR A 497 -1.19 -30.47 -22.93
C THR A 497 -1.01 -28.97 -23.11
N GLY A 498 -0.28 -28.34 -22.22
CA GLY A 498 -0.03 -26.91 -22.23
C GLY A 498 0.92 -26.50 -23.36
N LYS A 499 0.81 -25.23 -23.77
CA LYS A 499 1.70 -24.60 -24.76
C LYS A 499 2.21 -23.27 -24.23
N SER A 500 3.53 -23.14 -24.09
CA SER A 500 4.14 -21.90 -23.61
C SER A 500 3.87 -20.78 -24.61
N GLY A 501 3.53 -19.58 -24.12
CA GLY A 501 3.19 -18.42 -24.96
C GLY A 501 1.74 -18.36 -25.44
N ALA A 502 0.90 -19.35 -25.09
CA ALA A 502 -0.53 -19.27 -25.40
C ALA A 502 -1.24 -18.23 -24.54
N ASP A 503 -2.09 -17.43 -25.18
CA ASP A 503 -2.85 -16.34 -24.55
C ASP A 503 -4.34 -16.67 -24.40
N ILE A 504 -4.87 -17.56 -25.24
CA ILE A 504 -6.30 -17.92 -25.24
C ILE A 504 -6.45 -19.44 -25.31
N LEU A 505 -7.29 -19.98 -24.41
CA LEU A 505 -7.86 -21.32 -24.49
C LEU A 505 -9.27 -21.23 -25.07
N GLN A 506 -9.51 -21.85 -26.22
CA GLN A 506 -10.85 -22.06 -26.75
C GLN A 506 -11.24 -23.51 -26.52
N PHE A 507 -12.50 -23.76 -26.16
CA PHE A 507 -12.96 -25.13 -25.91
C PHE A 507 -14.42 -25.33 -26.27
N SER A 508 -14.77 -26.58 -26.50
CA SER A 508 -16.12 -27.11 -26.58
C SER A 508 -16.22 -28.38 -25.74
N ILE A 509 -17.33 -28.53 -25.02
CA ILE A 509 -17.70 -29.74 -24.29
C ILE A 509 -19.10 -30.12 -24.76
N GLU A 510 -19.18 -31.22 -25.49
CA GLU A 510 -20.40 -31.79 -26.02
C GLU A 510 -20.78 -33.02 -25.20
N ARG A 511 -22.04 -33.07 -24.75
CA ARG A 511 -22.65 -34.30 -24.27
C ARG A 511 -23.11 -35.10 -25.48
N ASN A 512 -22.56 -36.29 -25.66
CA ASN A 512 -22.91 -37.19 -26.75
C ASN A 512 -24.08 -38.10 -26.34
N SER A 513 -25.31 -37.71 -26.65
CA SER A 513 -26.54 -38.44 -26.30
C SER A 513 -27.16 -39.18 -27.48
N THR A 514 -26.63 -39.02 -28.70
CA THR A 514 -27.12 -39.73 -29.88
C THR A 514 -26.03 -40.49 -30.65
N GLY A 515 -26.42 -41.47 -31.47
CA GLY A 515 -25.48 -42.19 -32.34
C GLY A 515 -24.65 -43.27 -31.64
N GLY A 516 -23.50 -43.61 -32.26
CA GLY A 516 -22.62 -44.67 -31.76
C GLY A 516 -21.71 -44.17 -30.65
N GLY A 517 -21.69 -44.86 -29.51
CA GLY A 517 -20.91 -44.44 -28.33
C GLY A 517 -21.55 -43.29 -27.54
N SER A 518 -22.87 -43.12 -27.69
CA SER A 518 -23.66 -42.20 -26.88
C SER A 518 -23.64 -42.60 -25.40
N ASP A 519 -24.00 -41.65 -24.56
CA ASP A 519 -24.35 -41.91 -23.18
C ASP A 519 -25.48 -42.93 -23.05
N THR A 520 -25.50 -43.59 -21.89
CA THR A 520 -26.57 -44.54 -21.52
C THR A 520 -27.51 -43.95 -20.47
N TYR A 521 -27.13 -42.83 -19.84
CA TYR A 521 -27.96 -42.09 -18.90
C TYR A 521 -29.00 -41.23 -19.64
N ASN A 522 -30.22 -41.74 -19.78
CA ASN A 522 -31.29 -41.10 -20.55
C ASN A 522 -32.03 -39.96 -19.81
N ASP A 523 -31.38 -39.31 -18.86
CA ASP A 523 -31.96 -38.27 -18.02
C ASP A 523 -31.09 -36.99 -18.08
N LYS A 524 -31.52 -35.94 -17.36
CA LYS A 524 -30.86 -34.63 -17.41
C LYS A 524 -29.56 -34.59 -16.62
N PHE A 525 -28.57 -33.98 -17.23
CA PHE A 525 -27.28 -33.65 -16.64
C PHE A 525 -27.18 -32.12 -16.46
N ASN A 526 -27.09 -31.66 -15.22
CA ASN A 526 -27.07 -30.23 -14.89
C ASN A 526 -25.66 -29.80 -14.52
N LEU A 527 -25.06 -28.87 -15.27
CA LEU A 527 -23.76 -28.29 -15.00
C LEU A 527 -23.90 -26.98 -14.20
N TYR A 528 -23.30 -26.96 -13.01
CA TYR A 528 -23.33 -25.83 -12.07
C TYR A 528 -22.06 -25.00 -12.05
N ALA A 529 -20.92 -25.56 -12.46
CA ALA A 529 -19.69 -24.80 -12.62
C ALA A 529 -18.70 -25.59 -13.48
N ILE A 530 -17.82 -24.84 -14.13
CA ILE A 530 -16.63 -25.35 -14.79
C ILE A 530 -15.44 -24.58 -14.24
N ARG A 531 -14.38 -25.30 -13.90
CA ARG A 531 -13.12 -24.71 -13.41
C ARG A 531 -11.97 -25.23 -14.24
N LEU A 532 -11.07 -24.32 -14.60
CA LEU A 532 -9.77 -24.67 -15.14
C LEU A 532 -8.78 -24.87 -13.98
N ILE A 533 -8.02 -25.96 -14.01
CA ILE A 533 -6.96 -26.27 -13.03
C ILE A 533 -5.65 -26.57 -13.74
N LYS A 534 -4.52 -26.41 -13.06
CA LYS A 534 -3.26 -27.06 -13.44
C LYS A 534 -3.40 -28.58 -13.25
N ALA A 535 -3.01 -29.34 -14.26
CA ALA A 535 -3.13 -30.80 -14.27
C ALA A 535 -2.01 -31.51 -13.51
#